data_AF-A0A2D7HKS3-F1
#
_entry.id   AF-A0A2D7HKS3-F1
#
_cell.length_a   1.000
_cell.length_b   1.000
_cell.length_c   1.000
_cell.angle_alpha   90.00
_cell.angle_beta   90.00
_cell.angle_gamma   90.00
#
_symmetry.space_group_name_H-M   'P 1'
#
loop_
_entity.id
_entity.type
_entity.pdbx_description
1 polymer ?
#
loop_
_entity_poly.entity_id
_entity_poly.type
_entity_poly.pdbx_seq_one_letter_code
_entity_poly.pdbx_strand_id
1 'polypeptide(L)'
;MTTQLCISDHANDRLGLAEFARQSMPYFRRCFLRHVEIPFRAVRPMKILSLTMVQFDGGGHTWIDFDLYNIVLIRLAKSFLFSPEAICMSHPFAALLASVCFGISATPVLAQLQISETPANPPFADATIQPVRRQETTTEFATVVDQVNEFTKKYGAENVLLVLDLDNTLLAMNQDLGSDQWFTWQEALQNSDKNHPELVAPDFEGLLEIQGMLFALSTMHPPEPGLPEMVGDLVIRKTTTVVLTSRGKEFRDAAERELKRNNYNIPESTLEIHEERGVFTPYSAEHPNKHGLNAEIIADLGSPRRVTYSDGIYMTAGQHKGYMLKTLLARSTKAFVDKPFANFKAIVFVDDHLKHIDRMQDAFAGDSIDLATFRYSREDRNVDKFNKSTKNHVIRDWELLNSFIKTALVK
;
A
#
# COMPACT_ATOMS: atom_id res chain seq x y z
N MET A 1 47.31 41.40 -33.01
CA MET A 1 46.92 42.76 -32.57
C MET A 1 47.03 42.82 -31.05
N THR A 2 48.11 43.46 -30.59
CA THR A 2 48.26 44.36 -29.40
C THR A 2 46.93 44.90 -28.80
N THR A 3 46.68 45.17 -27.50
CA THR A 3 47.26 44.96 -26.14
C THR A 3 46.28 45.56 -25.09
N GLN A 4 46.15 44.97 -23.87
CA GLN A 4 46.02 45.57 -22.49
C GLN A 4 45.36 44.52 -21.54
N LEU A 5 45.95 43.94 -20.46
CA LEU A 5 46.50 44.41 -19.15
C LEU A 5 45.50 45.27 -18.34
N CYS A 6 45.15 45.02 -17.06
CA CYS A 6 45.98 44.79 -15.85
C CYS A 6 45.21 44.14 -14.65
N ILE A 7 46.01 43.83 -13.62
CA ILE A 7 45.85 43.12 -12.32
C ILE A 7 45.16 43.95 -11.20
N SER A 8 44.54 43.28 -10.19
CA SER A 8 44.76 43.59 -8.75
C SER A 8 44.37 42.44 -7.80
N ASP A 9 45.34 42.08 -6.95
CA ASP A 9 45.30 41.16 -5.80
C ASP A 9 44.46 41.66 -4.59
N HIS A 10 43.94 40.76 -3.74
CA HIS A 10 44.46 40.60 -2.37
C HIS A 10 43.91 39.39 -1.60
N ALA A 11 44.80 38.86 -0.75
CA ALA A 11 44.74 37.65 0.05
C ALA A 11 43.99 37.75 1.40
N ASN A 12 43.86 36.57 2.02
CA ASN A 12 43.95 36.21 3.45
C ASN A 12 42.69 35.98 4.28
N ASP A 13 42.51 34.69 4.62
CA ASP A 13 42.41 34.10 5.97
C ASP A 13 41.73 34.89 7.09
N ARG A 14 40.75 34.23 7.75
CA ARG A 14 40.87 33.87 9.18
C ARG A 14 39.76 32.93 9.68
N LEU A 15 40.25 31.88 10.32
CA LEU A 15 39.60 31.04 11.32
C LEU A 15 39.00 31.84 12.49
N GLY A 16 37.92 31.28 13.05
CA GLY A 16 37.67 31.24 14.50
C GLY A 16 36.78 32.34 15.07
N LEU A 17 35.53 32.01 15.38
CA LEU A 17 34.73 32.73 16.38
C LEU A 17 33.63 31.82 16.94
N ALA A 18 34.03 31.06 17.95
CA ALA A 18 33.14 30.48 18.95
C ALA A 18 33.64 30.94 20.33
N GLU A 19 33.56 32.25 20.64
CA GLU A 19 33.78 32.73 22.01
C GLU A 19 33.40 34.21 22.18
N PHE A 20 32.10 34.52 22.27
CA PHE A 20 31.65 35.83 22.77
C PHE A 20 30.24 35.86 23.37
N ALA A 21 29.81 34.78 24.04
CA ALA A 21 28.54 34.79 24.78
C ALA A 21 28.64 34.07 26.13
N ARG A 22 29.58 34.51 26.98
CA ARG A 22 29.58 34.26 28.43
C ARG A 22 30.21 35.46 29.14
N GLN A 23 29.40 36.10 30.00
CA GLN A 23 29.70 36.76 31.29
C GLN A 23 29.07 38.16 31.45
N SER A 24 28.21 38.30 32.49
CA SER A 24 27.94 39.47 33.38
C SER A 24 26.53 39.32 34.02
N MET A 25 26.29 38.54 35.11
CA MET A 25 26.23 38.88 36.58
C MET A 25 24.95 39.67 37.07
N PRO A 26 24.52 39.70 38.37
CA PRO A 26 23.93 38.63 39.24
C PRO A 26 22.76 39.08 40.21
N TYR A 27 22.25 38.14 41.07
CA TYR A 27 21.45 38.25 42.34
C TYR A 27 19.92 38.59 42.37
N PHE A 28 19.05 37.65 42.81
CA PHE A 28 18.32 37.62 44.13
C PHE A 28 17.30 36.44 44.23
N ARG A 29 16.88 36.13 45.48
CA ARG A 29 16.25 34.89 46.02
C ARG A 29 14.77 34.58 45.67
N ARG A 30 14.46 33.26 45.74
CA ARG A 30 13.23 32.52 46.15
C ARG A 30 11.86 33.23 46.16
N CYS A 31 10.89 32.62 45.48
CA CYS A 31 9.56 32.25 46.04
C CYS A 31 8.90 31.13 45.22
N PHE A 32 8.19 30.23 45.92
CA PHE A 32 7.34 29.15 45.40
C PHE A 32 6.20 29.69 44.52
N LEU A 33 5.83 28.96 43.45
CA LEU A 33 4.46 28.50 43.18
C LEU A 33 4.38 27.70 41.87
N ARG A 34 3.59 26.62 41.90
CA ARG A 34 3.16 25.77 40.78
C ARG A 34 2.64 26.62 39.62
N HIS A 35 2.84 26.20 38.37
CA HIS A 35 1.76 25.91 37.41
C HIS A 35 2.29 25.24 36.14
N VAL A 36 1.37 24.50 35.52
CA VAL A 36 1.47 23.61 34.35
C VAL A 36 2.00 24.33 33.11
N GLU A 37 2.98 23.74 32.41
CA GLU A 37 3.34 24.13 31.03
C GLU A 37 2.94 23.03 30.05
N ILE A 38 2.03 23.39 29.15
CA ILE A 38 1.71 22.66 27.91
C ILE A 38 2.58 23.28 26.81
N PRO A 39 3.43 22.54 26.08
CA PRO A 39 4.24 23.13 25.02
C PRO A 39 3.40 23.40 23.76
N PHE A 40 3.35 24.68 23.38
CA PHE A 40 2.84 25.17 22.11
C PHE A 40 3.71 24.68 20.94
N ARG A 41 3.08 24.07 19.93
CA ARG A 41 3.71 23.70 18.64
C ARG A 41 3.95 24.94 17.79
N ALA A 42 5.15 25.04 17.23
CA ALA A 42 5.54 26.04 16.25
C ALA A 42 4.75 25.87 14.93
N VAL A 43 4.08 26.95 14.50
CA VAL A 43 3.47 27.07 13.16
C VAL A 43 4.52 27.66 12.21
N ARG A 44 4.80 27.00 11.10
CA ARG A 44 5.69 27.51 10.03
C ARG A 44 5.02 28.67 9.28
N PRO A 45 5.77 29.69 8.81
CA PRO A 45 5.20 30.76 8.01
C PRO A 45 4.87 30.31 6.59
N MET A 46 3.67 30.67 6.15
CA MET A 46 3.12 30.44 4.81
C MET A 46 3.81 31.38 3.80
N LYS A 47 4.30 30.83 2.69
CA LYS A 47 4.82 31.62 1.56
C LYS A 47 3.69 32.42 0.92
N ILE A 48 3.84 33.74 0.88
CA ILE A 48 3.00 34.65 0.10
C ILE A 48 3.39 34.50 -1.37
N LEU A 49 2.44 34.12 -2.23
CA LEU A 49 2.55 34.19 -3.68
C LEU A 49 2.48 35.67 -4.10
N SER A 50 3.58 36.18 -4.64
CA SER A 50 3.65 37.47 -5.32
C SER A 50 2.89 37.37 -6.65
N LEU A 51 1.81 38.15 -6.79
CA LEU A 51 1.10 38.32 -8.05
C LEU A 51 1.77 39.47 -8.83
N THR A 52 2.42 39.16 -9.94
CA THR A 52 2.97 40.17 -10.85
C THR A 52 1.86 40.62 -11.80
N MET A 53 1.42 41.87 -11.69
CA MET A 53 0.53 42.51 -12.66
C MET A 53 1.32 42.87 -13.92
N VAL A 54 0.83 42.44 -15.09
CA VAL A 54 1.27 42.93 -16.40
C VAL A 54 0.28 43.97 -16.87
N GLN A 55 0.75 45.19 -17.12
CA GLN A 55 -0.03 46.29 -17.68
C GLN A 55 0.07 46.23 -19.21
N PHE A 56 -1.07 46.22 -19.91
CA PHE A 56 -1.12 46.40 -21.36
C PHE A 56 -1.76 47.75 -21.66
N ASP A 57 -1.01 48.63 -22.32
CA ASP A 57 -1.51 49.83 -22.98
C ASP A 57 -2.01 49.44 -24.38
N GLY A 58 -3.22 49.87 -24.74
CA GLY A 58 -3.73 49.80 -26.12
C GLY A 58 -5.23 49.55 -26.22
N GLY A 59 -5.97 50.58 -26.66
CA GLY A 59 -7.44 50.57 -26.73
C GLY A 59 -8.05 49.64 -27.79
N GLY A 60 -9.27 49.20 -27.50
CA GLY A 60 -10.16 48.45 -28.40
C GLY A 60 -11.27 47.74 -27.61
N HIS A 61 -12.50 47.72 -28.13
CA HIS A 61 -13.74 47.50 -27.38
C HIS A 61 -14.14 46.04 -27.04
N THR A 62 -14.81 45.89 -25.88
CA THR A 62 -15.88 44.90 -25.47
C THR A 62 -15.53 43.40 -25.46
N TRP A 63 -15.88 42.57 -24.45
CA TRP A 63 -17.17 42.36 -23.76
C TRP A 63 -16.96 41.82 -22.31
N ILE A 64 -17.94 42.04 -21.43
CA ILE A 64 -18.09 41.36 -20.13
C ILE A 64 -19.06 40.19 -20.33
N ASP A 65 -18.71 38.99 -19.86
CA ASP A 65 -19.75 38.07 -19.35
C ASP A 65 -19.23 37.16 -18.21
N PHE A 66 -20.18 36.79 -17.37
CA PHE A 66 -20.14 36.35 -15.97
C PHE A 66 -19.61 34.93 -15.75
N ASP A 67 -18.71 34.73 -14.77
CA ASP A 67 -18.74 33.53 -13.89
C ASP A 67 -17.85 33.60 -12.62
N LEU A 68 -17.59 34.80 -12.08
CA LEU A 68 -16.77 34.97 -10.86
C LEU A 68 -17.56 35.33 -9.59
N TYR A 69 -18.87 35.06 -9.58
CA TYR A 69 -19.75 35.41 -8.46
C TYR A 69 -20.02 34.27 -7.45
N ASN A 70 -19.49 33.05 -7.65
CA ASN A 70 -19.79 31.89 -6.79
C ASN A 70 -18.68 31.44 -5.82
N ILE A 71 -17.51 32.09 -5.80
CA ILE A 71 -16.37 31.62 -4.98
C ILE A 71 -16.19 32.38 -3.65
N VAL A 72 -16.85 33.53 -3.47
CA VAL A 72 -16.66 34.36 -2.25
C VAL A 72 -17.75 34.14 -1.18
N LEU A 73 -18.89 33.53 -1.52
CA LEU A 73 -20.00 33.33 -0.57
C LEU A 73 -19.95 32.01 0.24
N ILE A 74 -19.09 31.06 -0.10
CA ILE A 74 -18.96 29.77 0.64
C ILE A 74 -17.95 29.84 1.79
N ARG A 75 -17.09 30.86 1.84
CA ARG A 75 -16.05 30.99 2.90
C ARG A 75 -16.45 31.81 4.13
N LEU A 76 -17.62 32.46 4.15
CA LEU A 76 -18.11 33.19 5.33
C LEU A 76 -19.19 32.47 6.13
N ALA A 77 -19.73 31.34 5.64
CA ALA A 77 -20.79 30.59 6.33
C ALA A 77 -20.30 29.46 7.27
N LYS A 78 -19.00 29.32 7.52
CA LYS A 78 -18.43 28.25 8.38
C LYS A 78 -17.88 28.71 9.74
N SER A 79 -18.06 29.99 10.11
CA SER A 79 -17.48 30.54 11.35
C SER A 79 -18.52 30.90 12.43
N PHE A 80 -19.79 30.58 12.23
CA PHE A 80 -20.83 30.76 13.25
C PHE A 80 -21.78 29.57 13.20
N LEU A 81 -21.67 28.70 14.20
CA LEU A 81 -22.68 27.80 14.76
C LEU A 81 -21.93 26.65 15.45
N PHE A 82 -21.74 26.73 16.76
CA PHE A 82 -21.88 25.61 17.71
C PHE A 82 -21.58 26.06 19.14
N SER A 83 -22.66 26.26 19.91
CA SER A 83 -22.83 26.09 21.36
C SER A 83 -24.23 26.64 21.67
N PRO A 84 -25.16 25.87 22.26
CA PRO A 84 -25.06 25.58 23.69
C PRO A 84 -25.56 24.21 24.17
N GLU A 85 -25.03 23.82 25.32
CA GLU A 85 -25.58 22.82 26.22
C GLU A 85 -26.86 23.30 26.93
N ALA A 86 -27.70 22.32 27.28
CA ALA A 86 -28.48 22.19 28.52
C ALA A 86 -30.03 22.21 28.44
N ILE A 87 -30.60 21.12 29.00
CA ILE A 87 -31.87 20.97 29.74
C ILE A 87 -33.13 20.44 29.00
N CYS A 88 -33.35 19.12 29.17
CA CYS A 88 -34.54 18.42 29.73
C CYS A 88 -35.96 19.01 29.59
N MET A 89 -36.89 18.27 28.95
CA MET A 89 -38.14 17.67 29.52
C MET A 89 -39.27 17.44 28.48
N SER A 90 -39.79 16.19 28.46
CA SER A 90 -41.16 15.68 28.19
C SER A 90 -42.04 16.13 26.99
N HIS A 91 -42.58 15.10 26.29
CA HIS A 91 -43.67 15.07 25.27
C HIS A 91 -45.05 15.62 25.73
N PRO A 92 -46.17 15.48 24.95
CA PRO A 92 -46.52 16.06 23.63
C PRO A 92 -47.93 16.71 23.64
N PHE A 93 -48.34 17.51 22.63
CA PHE A 93 -49.69 17.55 22.02
C PHE A 93 -49.96 18.83 21.20
N ALA A 94 -50.87 18.67 20.24
CA ALA A 94 -51.85 19.63 19.72
C ALA A 94 -51.51 20.45 18.46
N ALA A 95 -52.18 20.02 17.38
CA ALA A 95 -52.59 20.78 16.22
C ALA A 95 -53.56 21.93 16.56
N LEU A 96 -53.59 23.00 15.75
CA LEU A 96 -54.77 23.46 14.98
C LEU A 96 -54.50 24.76 14.18
N LEU A 97 -55.34 24.95 13.15
CA LEU A 97 -55.80 26.18 12.49
C LEU A 97 -55.09 26.66 11.21
N ALA A 98 -55.75 26.42 10.08
CA ALA A 98 -56.37 27.51 9.30
C ALA A 98 -57.50 26.97 8.39
N SER A 99 -58.73 27.42 8.65
CA SER A 99 -59.89 27.27 7.77
C SER A 99 -60.09 28.57 6.99
N VAL A 100 -60.35 28.48 5.68
CA VAL A 100 -61.01 29.54 4.91
C VAL A 100 -62.13 28.91 4.07
N CYS A 101 -63.30 29.50 4.23
CA CYS A 101 -64.59 29.12 3.67
C CYS A 101 -64.67 29.35 2.15
N PHE A 102 -65.25 28.40 1.42
CA PHE A 102 -66.15 28.71 0.30
C PHE A 102 -67.26 27.66 0.26
N GLY A 103 -68.51 28.13 0.36
CA GLY A 103 -69.71 27.31 0.32
C GLY A 103 -70.15 27.04 -1.12
N ILE A 104 -70.38 25.77 -1.44
CA ILE A 104 -71.24 25.33 -2.53
C ILE A 104 -71.99 24.09 -2.04
N SER A 105 -73.32 24.12 -2.18
CA SER A 105 -74.21 23.01 -1.84
C SER A 105 -74.06 21.85 -2.84
N ALA A 106 -73.93 20.63 -2.36
CA ALA A 106 -74.22 19.43 -3.14
C ALA A 106 -74.66 18.29 -2.22
N THR A 107 -75.75 17.64 -2.62
CA THR A 107 -76.38 16.43 -2.06
C THR A 107 -75.41 15.29 -1.78
N PRO A 108 -75.65 14.44 -0.76
CA PRO A 108 -74.81 13.27 -0.52
C PRO A 108 -75.16 12.16 -1.52
N VAL A 109 -74.28 11.93 -2.48
CA VAL A 109 -74.22 10.65 -3.21
C VAL A 109 -73.34 9.72 -2.38
N LEU A 110 -73.94 8.69 -1.81
CA LEU A 110 -73.23 7.59 -1.14
C LEU A 110 -72.54 6.74 -2.22
N ALA A 111 -71.33 7.13 -2.60
CA ALA A 111 -70.43 6.29 -3.38
C ALA A 111 -69.74 5.32 -2.42
N GLN A 112 -70.08 4.03 -2.51
CA GLN A 112 -69.29 2.96 -1.90
C GLN A 112 -67.93 2.90 -2.60
N LEU A 113 -66.90 3.45 -1.96
CA LEU A 113 -65.50 3.22 -2.31
C LEU A 113 -65.16 1.77 -1.95
N GLN A 114 -65.19 0.88 -2.95
CA GLN A 114 -64.50 -0.40 -2.85
C GLN A 114 -63.00 -0.11 -2.87
N ILE A 115 -62.37 -0.25 -1.70
CA ILE A 115 -60.91 -0.30 -1.58
C ILE A 115 -60.49 -1.62 -2.21
N SER A 116 -60.01 -1.56 -3.45
CA SER A 116 -59.30 -2.66 -4.07
C SER A 116 -57.96 -2.80 -3.36
N GLU A 117 -57.84 -3.82 -2.50
CA GLU A 117 -56.57 -4.22 -1.92
C GLU A 117 -55.63 -4.60 -3.06
N THR A 118 -54.71 -3.70 -3.39
CA THR A 118 -53.59 -4.01 -4.27
C THR A 118 -52.73 -5.02 -3.51
N PRO A 119 -52.45 -6.21 -4.05
CA PRO A 119 -51.60 -7.16 -3.37
C PRO A 119 -50.26 -6.50 -3.09
N ALA A 120 -49.89 -6.44 -1.80
CA ALA A 120 -48.62 -5.92 -1.37
C ALA A 120 -47.51 -6.60 -2.17
N ASN A 121 -46.69 -5.80 -2.85
CA ASN A 121 -45.47 -6.30 -3.46
C ASN A 121 -44.71 -7.11 -2.39
N PRO A 122 -44.29 -8.35 -2.68
CA PRO A 122 -43.44 -9.08 -1.75
C PRO A 122 -42.22 -8.21 -1.43
N PRO A 123 -41.70 -8.25 -0.19
CA PRO A 123 -40.48 -7.54 0.14
C PRO A 123 -39.43 -7.94 -0.89
N PHE A 124 -38.81 -6.94 -1.54
CA PHE A 124 -37.63 -7.16 -2.36
C PHE A 124 -36.64 -7.92 -1.48
N ALA A 125 -36.50 -9.22 -1.72
CA ALA A 125 -35.42 -10.00 -1.17
C ALA A 125 -34.15 -9.29 -1.63
N ASP A 126 -33.43 -8.74 -0.66
CA ASP A 126 -32.12 -8.13 -0.88
C ASP A 126 -31.28 -9.21 -1.56
N ALA A 127 -31.09 -9.07 -2.87
CA ALA A 127 -30.37 -10.05 -3.65
C ALA A 127 -28.97 -10.08 -3.04
N THR A 128 -28.63 -11.15 -2.32
CA THR A 128 -27.32 -11.33 -1.73
C THR A 128 -26.31 -11.28 -2.88
N ILE A 129 -25.69 -10.12 -3.08
CA ILE A 129 -24.68 -9.92 -4.12
C ILE A 129 -23.50 -10.78 -3.68
N GLN A 130 -23.37 -11.95 -4.33
CA GLN A 130 -22.23 -12.83 -4.12
C GLN A 130 -20.96 -12.08 -4.52
N PRO A 131 -19.88 -12.17 -3.72
CA PRO A 131 -18.65 -11.48 -4.04
C PRO A 131 -18.04 -12.07 -5.32
N VAL A 132 -17.38 -11.24 -6.12
CA VAL A 132 -16.67 -11.68 -7.33
C VAL A 132 -15.52 -12.61 -6.91
N ARG A 133 -15.38 -13.74 -7.61
CA ARG A 133 -14.29 -14.69 -7.49
C ARG A 133 -13.73 -14.97 -8.87
N ARG A 134 -12.68 -14.26 -9.26
CA ARG A 134 -12.00 -14.43 -10.55
C ARG A 134 -10.64 -15.08 -10.31
N GLN A 135 -10.34 -16.11 -11.09
CA GLN A 135 -9.02 -16.72 -11.17
C GLN A 135 -8.64 -16.85 -12.64
N GLU A 136 -7.49 -16.31 -13.02
CA GLU A 136 -7.06 -16.27 -14.41
C GLU A 136 -5.55 -16.45 -14.53
N THR A 137 -5.10 -17.05 -15.63
CA THR A 137 -3.68 -17.05 -16.02
C THR A 137 -3.47 -16.06 -17.16
N THR A 138 -2.46 -15.20 -17.05
CA THR A 138 -2.15 -14.21 -18.08
C THR A 138 -0.65 -14.01 -18.23
N THR A 139 -0.19 -13.74 -19.46
CA THR A 139 1.17 -13.28 -19.76
C THR A 139 1.28 -11.76 -19.87
N GLU A 140 0.16 -11.04 -19.79
CA GLU A 140 0.12 -9.59 -20.03
C GLU A 140 -0.36 -8.87 -18.77
N PHE A 141 0.48 -8.01 -18.19
CA PHE A 141 0.11 -7.28 -16.99
C PHE A 141 -1.02 -6.27 -17.25
N ALA A 142 -1.25 -5.89 -18.50
CA ALA A 142 -2.40 -5.08 -18.91
C ALA A 142 -3.75 -5.69 -18.45
N THR A 143 -3.89 -7.02 -18.42
CA THR A 143 -5.10 -7.69 -17.91
C THR A 143 -5.33 -7.41 -16.43
N VAL A 144 -4.25 -7.33 -15.64
CA VAL A 144 -4.30 -6.96 -14.22
C VAL A 144 -4.74 -5.50 -14.08
N VAL A 145 -4.15 -4.61 -14.88
CA VAL A 145 -4.50 -3.18 -14.91
C VAL A 145 -5.98 -2.99 -15.22
N ASP A 146 -6.53 -3.72 -16.20
CA ASP A 146 -7.95 -3.69 -16.54
C ASP A 146 -8.84 -4.11 -15.37
N GLN A 147 -8.48 -5.17 -14.64
CA GLN A 147 -9.24 -5.60 -13.47
C GLN A 147 -9.17 -4.59 -12.32
N VAL A 148 -8.00 -3.98 -12.07
CA VAL A 148 -7.87 -2.92 -11.07
C VAL A 148 -8.75 -1.73 -11.46
N ASN A 149 -8.77 -1.35 -12.74
CA ASN A 149 -9.61 -0.26 -13.24
C ASN A 149 -11.11 -0.60 -13.10
N GLU A 150 -11.52 -1.84 -13.37
CA GLU A 150 -12.89 -2.30 -13.17
C GLU A 150 -13.33 -2.17 -11.71
N PHE A 151 -12.54 -2.70 -10.77
CA PHE A 151 -12.84 -2.58 -9.35
C PHE A 151 -12.76 -1.13 -8.85
N THR A 152 -11.85 -0.33 -9.39
CA THR A 152 -11.75 1.10 -9.06
C THR A 152 -12.98 1.87 -9.53
N LYS A 153 -13.50 1.57 -10.73
CA LYS A 153 -14.77 2.15 -11.22
C LYS A 153 -15.96 1.74 -10.32
N LYS A 154 -15.96 0.52 -9.81
CA LYS A 154 -17.03 -0.03 -8.98
C LYS A 154 -17.00 0.50 -7.54
N TYR A 155 -15.81 0.64 -6.94
CA TYR A 155 -15.65 0.87 -5.50
C TYR A 155 -14.87 2.13 -5.12
N GLY A 156 -14.22 2.81 -6.05
CA GLY A 156 -13.23 3.86 -5.75
C GLY A 156 -11.84 3.26 -5.44
N ALA A 157 -10.77 3.98 -5.83
CA ALA A 157 -9.40 3.49 -5.75
C ALA A 157 -8.95 3.20 -4.31
N GLU A 158 -9.45 3.98 -3.35
CA GLU A 158 -9.17 3.85 -1.92
C GLU A 158 -9.84 2.63 -1.25
N ASN A 159 -10.64 1.89 -2.02
CA ASN A 159 -11.31 0.65 -1.60
C ASN A 159 -10.82 -0.57 -2.40
N VAL A 160 -9.81 -0.41 -3.26
CA VAL A 160 -9.17 -1.49 -4.01
C VAL A 160 -7.74 -1.66 -3.52
N LEU A 161 -7.37 -2.90 -3.22
CA LEU A 161 -6.01 -3.28 -2.88
C LEU A 161 -5.38 -4.06 -4.03
N LEU A 162 -4.23 -3.59 -4.50
CA LEU A 162 -3.35 -4.34 -5.40
C LEU A 162 -2.29 -5.07 -4.57
N VAL A 163 -2.17 -6.37 -4.75
CA VAL A 163 -1.17 -7.21 -4.08
C VAL A 163 -0.34 -7.92 -5.14
N LEU A 164 0.97 -7.71 -5.12
CA LEU A 164 1.90 -8.21 -6.14
C LEU A 164 2.94 -9.08 -5.49
N ASP A 165 3.20 -10.27 -6.02
CA ASP A 165 4.42 -10.98 -5.66
C ASP A 165 5.68 -10.25 -6.19
N LEU A 166 6.85 -10.63 -5.68
CA LEU A 166 8.13 -10.08 -6.08
C LEU A 166 8.80 -10.94 -7.17
N ASP A 167 9.17 -12.17 -6.83
CA ASP A 167 9.94 -13.08 -7.67
C ASP A 167 9.11 -13.52 -8.89
N ASN A 168 9.69 -13.44 -10.09
CA ASN A 168 9.06 -13.74 -11.39
C ASN A 168 7.75 -12.97 -11.70
N THR A 169 7.33 -12.06 -10.82
CA THR A 169 6.15 -11.21 -10.98
C THR A 169 6.54 -9.76 -11.22
N LEU A 170 7.29 -9.16 -10.31
CA LEU A 170 7.85 -7.82 -10.48
C LEU A 170 9.31 -7.86 -10.91
N LEU A 171 10.06 -8.87 -10.49
CA LEU A 171 11.48 -9.00 -10.74
C LEU A 171 11.84 -10.46 -11.07
N ALA A 172 12.53 -10.65 -12.18
CA ALA A 172 13.16 -11.92 -12.56
C ALA A 172 14.69 -11.77 -12.54
N MET A 173 15.39 -12.85 -12.17
CA MET A 173 16.85 -12.88 -12.20
C MET A 173 17.36 -12.88 -13.64
N ASN A 174 18.48 -12.21 -13.90
CA ASN A 174 19.11 -12.16 -15.24
C ASN A 174 19.82 -13.46 -15.62
N GLN A 175 19.97 -14.37 -14.66
CA GLN A 175 20.64 -15.66 -14.82
C GLN A 175 19.91 -16.75 -14.04
N ASP A 176 20.21 -18.00 -14.37
CA ASP A 176 19.62 -19.15 -13.68
C ASP A 176 20.22 -19.39 -12.29
N LEU A 177 21.51 -19.12 -12.05
CA LEU A 177 22.10 -19.29 -10.71
C LEU A 177 21.51 -18.25 -9.75
N GLY A 178 20.82 -18.72 -8.71
CA GLY A 178 20.15 -17.86 -7.72
C GLY A 178 18.74 -17.40 -8.12
N SER A 179 18.19 -17.90 -9.22
CA SER A 179 16.77 -17.70 -9.56
C SER A 179 15.84 -18.49 -8.64
N ASP A 180 14.55 -18.16 -8.67
CA ASP A 180 13.52 -18.88 -7.90
C ASP A 180 13.49 -20.38 -8.27
N GLN A 181 13.59 -20.69 -9.57
CA GLN A 181 13.63 -22.06 -10.05
C GLN A 181 14.91 -22.80 -9.63
N TRP A 182 16.06 -22.12 -9.53
CA TRP A 182 17.29 -22.71 -9.00
C TRP A 182 17.18 -22.98 -7.50
N PHE A 183 16.63 -22.05 -6.74
CA PHE A 183 16.40 -22.21 -5.30
C PHE A 183 15.46 -23.41 -5.04
N THR A 184 14.34 -23.47 -5.76
CA THR A 184 13.37 -24.57 -5.67
C THR A 184 14.01 -25.91 -6.02
N TRP A 185 14.89 -25.96 -7.02
CA TRP A 185 15.63 -27.18 -7.36
C TRP A 185 16.59 -27.61 -6.24
N GLN A 186 17.35 -26.68 -5.65
CA GLN A 186 18.24 -26.98 -4.52
C GLN A 186 17.46 -27.44 -3.28
N GLU A 187 16.34 -26.80 -2.96
CA GLU A 187 15.44 -27.24 -1.88
C GLU A 187 14.90 -28.67 -2.13
N ALA A 188 14.48 -28.96 -3.36
CA ALA A 188 14.01 -30.30 -3.73
C ALA A 188 15.13 -31.36 -3.61
N LEU A 189 16.36 -31.02 -3.97
CA LEU A 189 17.52 -31.88 -3.74
C LEU A 189 17.74 -32.13 -2.24
N GLN A 190 17.73 -31.09 -1.40
CA GLN A 190 17.92 -31.25 0.05
C GLN A 190 16.85 -32.13 0.70
N ASN A 191 15.61 -32.00 0.23
CA ASN A 191 14.48 -32.79 0.73
C ASN A 191 14.52 -34.25 0.27
N SER A 192 15.16 -34.56 -0.87
CA SER A 192 15.23 -35.92 -1.41
C SER A 192 16.50 -36.66 -0.99
N ASP A 193 17.66 -36.00 -1.03
CA ASP A 193 18.95 -36.52 -0.58
C ASP A 193 19.84 -35.41 -0.01
N LYS A 194 20.01 -35.41 1.31
CA LYS A 194 20.83 -34.44 2.05
C LYS A 194 22.32 -34.46 1.69
N ASN A 195 22.79 -35.51 1.01
CA ASN A 195 24.19 -35.65 0.59
C ASN A 195 24.34 -35.58 -0.94
N HIS A 196 23.30 -35.12 -1.66
CA HIS A 196 23.35 -35.05 -3.12
C HIS A 196 24.55 -34.20 -3.57
N PRO A 197 25.39 -34.68 -4.51
CA PRO A 197 26.66 -34.03 -4.86
C PRO A 197 26.51 -32.63 -5.47
N GLU A 198 25.32 -32.30 -5.97
CA GLU A 198 25.00 -31.00 -6.57
C GLU A 198 24.41 -29.99 -5.57
N LEU A 199 24.32 -30.35 -4.29
CA LEU A 199 23.93 -29.42 -3.24
C LEU A 199 25.01 -28.36 -3.02
N VAL A 200 24.57 -27.10 -2.98
CA VAL A 200 25.47 -25.98 -2.70
C VAL A 200 25.61 -25.67 -1.21
N ALA A 201 24.65 -26.12 -0.40
CA ALA A 201 24.60 -25.92 1.04
C ALA A 201 24.19 -27.21 1.78
N PRO A 202 24.66 -27.40 3.03
CA PRO A 202 24.37 -28.59 3.83
C PRO A 202 22.94 -28.63 4.38
N ASP A 203 22.31 -27.47 4.54
CA ASP A 203 20.97 -27.32 5.08
C ASP A 203 20.25 -26.10 4.49
N PHE A 204 19.00 -25.91 4.91
CA PHE A 204 18.13 -24.86 4.40
C PHE A 204 18.63 -23.45 4.76
N GLU A 205 19.16 -23.27 5.97
CA GLU A 205 19.71 -21.98 6.41
C GLU A 205 20.95 -21.61 5.58
N GLY A 206 21.86 -22.57 5.34
CA GLY A 206 23.00 -22.36 4.44
C GLY A 206 22.57 -22.07 3.00
N LEU A 207 21.45 -22.66 2.53
CA LEU A 207 20.90 -22.32 1.22
C LEU A 207 20.37 -20.88 1.18
N LEU A 208 19.72 -20.40 2.25
CA LEU A 208 19.30 -19.01 2.38
C LEU A 208 20.50 -18.05 2.40
N GLU A 209 21.60 -18.39 3.07
CA GLU A 209 22.83 -17.59 3.07
C GLU A 209 23.41 -17.45 1.66
N ILE A 210 23.52 -18.56 0.93
CA ILE A 210 23.99 -18.56 -0.45
C ILE A 210 23.04 -17.76 -1.35
N GLN A 211 21.72 -17.94 -1.20
CA GLN A 211 20.71 -17.19 -1.93
C GLN A 211 20.84 -15.68 -1.67
N GLY A 212 21.07 -15.28 -0.41
CA GLY A 212 21.27 -13.89 -0.03
C GLY A 212 22.50 -13.27 -0.69
N MET A 213 23.60 -14.03 -0.72
CA MET A 213 24.80 -13.62 -1.46
C MET A 213 24.53 -13.50 -2.97
N LEU A 214 23.86 -14.47 -3.58
CA LEU A 214 23.54 -14.44 -5.00
C LEU A 214 22.63 -13.24 -5.33
N PHE A 215 21.61 -12.97 -4.52
CA PHE A 215 20.81 -11.75 -4.63
C PHE A 215 21.63 -10.47 -4.44
N ALA A 216 22.64 -10.45 -3.57
CA ALA A 216 23.50 -9.28 -3.39
C ALA A 216 24.40 -9.01 -4.61
N LEU A 217 24.88 -10.07 -5.27
CA LEU A 217 25.80 -9.98 -6.41
C LEU A 217 25.09 -9.82 -7.76
N SER A 218 23.82 -10.20 -7.84
CA SER A 218 23.08 -10.29 -9.10
C SER A 218 22.21 -9.06 -9.36
N THR A 219 21.78 -8.95 -10.61
CA THR A 219 20.84 -7.94 -11.08
C THR A 219 19.56 -8.60 -11.55
N MET A 220 18.43 -7.92 -11.37
CA MET A 220 17.12 -8.39 -11.82
C MET A 220 16.53 -7.45 -12.88
N HIS A 221 15.55 -7.93 -13.62
CA HIS A 221 14.78 -7.17 -14.61
C HIS A 221 13.27 -7.39 -14.42
N PRO A 222 12.41 -6.47 -14.89
CA PRO A 222 10.98 -6.71 -14.99
C PRO A 222 10.69 -7.82 -16.02
N PRO A 223 9.83 -8.81 -15.73
CA PRO A 223 9.44 -9.85 -16.69
C PRO A 223 8.82 -9.33 -18.00
N GLU A 224 8.23 -8.14 -17.95
CA GLU A 224 7.58 -7.49 -19.09
C GLU A 224 8.11 -6.06 -19.28
N PRO A 225 8.45 -5.66 -20.52
CA PRO A 225 8.77 -4.27 -20.82
C PRO A 225 7.60 -3.35 -20.47
N GLY A 226 7.86 -2.23 -19.80
CA GLY A 226 6.79 -1.30 -19.42
C GLY A 226 6.08 -1.64 -18.10
N LEU A 227 6.42 -2.76 -17.45
CA LEU A 227 5.80 -3.16 -16.19
C LEU A 227 5.99 -2.14 -15.05
N PRO A 228 7.18 -1.54 -14.84
CA PRO A 228 7.35 -0.48 -13.84
C PRO A 228 6.42 0.71 -14.07
N GLU A 229 6.23 1.11 -15.33
CA GLU A 229 5.35 2.21 -15.72
C GLU A 229 3.88 1.86 -15.45
N MET A 230 3.43 0.66 -15.83
CA MET A 230 2.06 0.20 -15.55
C MET A 230 1.74 0.16 -14.05
N VAL A 231 2.66 -0.35 -13.23
CA VAL A 231 2.52 -0.35 -11.77
C VAL A 231 2.57 1.08 -11.22
N GLY A 232 3.49 1.90 -11.71
CA GLY A 232 3.63 3.30 -11.34
C GLY A 232 2.36 4.10 -11.59
N ASP A 233 1.69 3.89 -12.73
CA ASP A 233 0.43 4.55 -13.05
C ASP A 233 -0.71 4.17 -12.06
N LEU A 234 -0.74 2.94 -11.57
CA LEU A 234 -1.71 2.52 -10.54
C LEU A 234 -1.42 3.18 -9.19
N VAL A 235 -0.14 3.29 -8.82
CA VAL A 235 0.31 3.98 -7.61
C VAL A 235 -0.01 5.48 -7.66
N ILE A 236 0.27 6.15 -8.78
CA ILE A 236 -0.05 7.58 -9.00
C ILE A 236 -1.56 7.82 -8.86
N ARG A 237 -2.38 6.87 -9.33
CA ARG A 237 -3.84 6.87 -9.20
C ARG A 237 -4.36 6.51 -7.81
N LYS A 238 -3.47 6.40 -6.81
CA LYS A 238 -3.79 6.15 -5.39
C LYS A 238 -4.41 4.79 -5.10
N THR A 239 -4.21 3.80 -5.97
CA THR A 239 -4.53 2.41 -5.64
C THR A 239 -3.55 1.91 -4.58
N THR A 240 -4.04 1.48 -3.41
CA THR A 240 -3.15 0.95 -2.38
C THR A 240 -2.46 -0.31 -2.90
N THR A 241 -1.14 -0.38 -2.77
CA THR A 241 -0.31 -1.44 -3.32
C THR A 241 0.56 -2.06 -2.23
N VAL A 242 0.60 -3.39 -2.20
CA VAL A 242 1.45 -4.20 -1.33
C VAL A 242 2.24 -5.18 -2.18
N VAL A 243 3.55 -5.20 -2.02
CA VAL A 243 4.40 -6.29 -2.52
C VAL A 243 4.42 -7.38 -1.45
N LEU A 244 3.94 -8.58 -1.75
CA LEU A 244 3.80 -9.71 -0.82
C LEU A 244 4.71 -10.86 -1.25
N THR A 245 5.86 -11.00 -0.59
CA THR A 245 6.88 -11.97 -0.97
C THR A 245 7.08 -13.06 0.09
N SER A 246 7.44 -14.25 -0.37
CA SER A 246 7.90 -15.36 0.48
C SER A 246 9.30 -15.12 1.04
N ARG A 247 10.07 -14.14 0.52
CA ARG A 247 11.38 -13.78 1.06
C ARG A 247 11.28 -13.41 2.55
N GLY A 248 12.29 -13.79 3.33
CA GLY A 248 12.50 -13.32 4.69
C GLY A 248 13.17 -11.95 4.76
N LYS A 249 13.30 -11.42 5.97
CA LYS A 249 13.84 -10.07 6.24
C LYS A 249 15.30 -9.90 5.79
N GLU A 250 16.04 -11.00 5.75
CA GLU A 250 17.44 -11.08 5.34
C GLU A 250 17.65 -10.70 3.87
N PHE A 251 16.60 -10.74 3.04
CA PHE A 251 16.66 -10.37 1.63
C PHE A 251 16.16 -8.95 1.34
N ARG A 252 15.87 -8.15 2.38
CA ARG A 252 15.27 -6.81 2.22
C ARG A 252 16.11 -5.86 1.38
N ASP A 253 17.38 -5.72 1.73
CA ASP A 253 18.27 -4.79 1.05
C ASP A 253 18.38 -5.11 -0.44
N ALA A 254 18.42 -6.39 -0.82
CA ALA A 254 18.45 -6.79 -2.21
C ALA A 254 17.12 -6.51 -2.93
N ALA A 255 15.97 -6.80 -2.29
CA ALA A 255 14.65 -6.53 -2.86
C ALA A 255 14.44 -5.02 -3.10
N GLU A 256 14.70 -4.18 -2.10
CA GLU A 256 14.56 -2.72 -2.20
C GLU A 256 15.53 -2.14 -3.23
N ARG A 257 16.77 -2.62 -3.27
CA ARG A 257 17.75 -2.21 -4.28
C ARG A 257 17.29 -2.53 -5.69
N GLU A 258 16.83 -3.74 -5.96
CA GLU A 258 16.42 -4.15 -7.31
C GLU A 258 15.10 -3.51 -7.74
N LEU A 259 14.14 -3.32 -6.83
CA LEU A 259 12.92 -2.55 -7.12
C LEU A 259 13.26 -1.11 -7.52
N LYS A 260 14.13 -0.45 -6.74
CA LYS A 260 14.60 0.90 -7.02
C LYS A 260 15.38 0.98 -8.34
N ARG A 261 16.28 0.03 -8.59
CA ARG A 261 17.08 -0.04 -9.83
C ARG A 261 16.19 -0.19 -11.08
N ASN A 262 15.05 -0.87 -10.94
CA ASN A 262 14.08 -1.09 -12.01
C ASN A 262 12.91 -0.08 -11.98
N ASN A 263 13.08 1.08 -11.32
CA ASN A 263 12.14 2.20 -11.32
C ASN A 263 10.75 1.92 -10.70
N TYR A 264 10.64 0.94 -9.80
CA TYR A 264 9.41 0.78 -9.01
C TYR A 264 9.36 1.78 -7.86
N ASN A 265 8.24 2.49 -7.74
CA ASN A 265 8.01 3.49 -6.69
C ASN A 265 6.80 3.13 -5.80
N ILE A 266 6.82 1.93 -5.22
CA ILE A 266 5.76 1.40 -4.36
C ILE A 266 5.42 2.29 -3.14
N PRO A 267 6.39 2.96 -2.45
CA PRO A 267 6.11 3.66 -1.19
C PRO A 267 5.04 4.75 -1.24
N GLU A 268 4.74 5.31 -2.42
CA GLU A 268 3.78 6.41 -2.58
C GLU A 268 2.30 6.05 -2.37
N SER A 269 1.96 4.76 -2.36
CA SER A 269 0.59 4.28 -2.17
C SER A 269 0.57 2.97 -1.40
N THR A 270 1.04 3.00 -0.15
CA THR A 270 1.18 1.80 0.69
C THR A 270 0.09 1.71 1.76
N LEU A 271 -0.05 0.51 2.33
CA LEU A 271 -0.98 0.24 3.42
C LEU A 271 -0.36 0.67 4.75
N GLU A 272 -0.97 1.60 5.45
CA GLU A 272 -0.48 1.98 6.79
C GLU A 272 -0.88 0.93 7.83
N ILE A 273 0.05 0.60 8.75
CA ILE A 273 -0.16 -0.38 9.82
C ILE A 273 0.27 0.16 11.19
N HIS A 274 -0.37 -0.36 12.24
CA HIS A 274 -0.03 -0.08 13.63
C HIS A 274 1.03 -1.03 14.21
N GLU A 275 2.20 -1.11 13.58
CA GLU A 275 3.31 -1.91 14.08
C GLU A 275 4.60 -1.08 14.10
N GLU A 276 5.21 -0.98 15.28
CA GLU A 276 6.43 -0.19 15.45
C GLU A 276 7.56 -0.78 14.58
N ARG A 277 8.15 0.07 13.72
CA ARG A 277 9.20 -0.32 12.75
C ARG A 277 8.77 -1.41 11.76
N GLY A 278 7.48 -1.72 11.67
CA GLY A 278 6.97 -2.70 10.73
C GLY A 278 7.37 -4.16 11.00
N VAL A 279 7.89 -4.49 12.18
CA VAL A 279 8.33 -5.86 12.50
C VAL A 279 7.40 -6.49 13.53
N PHE A 280 6.80 -7.62 13.20
CA PHE A 280 5.81 -8.25 14.08
C PHE A 280 5.74 -9.78 13.92
N THR A 281 5.06 -10.44 14.85
CA THR A 281 4.69 -11.85 14.75
C THR A 281 3.26 -11.90 14.19
N PRO A 282 2.99 -12.59 13.06
CA PRO A 282 1.74 -12.41 12.31
C PRO A 282 0.50 -12.89 13.07
N TYR A 283 0.60 -13.98 13.82
CA TYR A 283 -0.47 -14.57 14.62
C TYR A 283 0.08 -15.20 15.91
N SER A 284 -0.80 -15.56 16.85
CA SER A 284 -0.45 -16.23 18.10
C SER A 284 -1.53 -17.22 18.49
N ALA A 285 -1.13 -18.46 18.79
CA ALA A 285 -2.03 -19.50 19.28
C ALA A 285 -2.67 -19.16 20.64
N GLU A 286 -2.00 -18.32 21.44
CA GLU A 286 -2.51 -17.84 22.74
C GLU A 286 -3.63 -16.79 22.58
N HIS A 287 -3.67 -16.10 21.43
CA HIS A 287 -4.60 -15.02 21.16
C HIS A 287 -5.27 -15.20 19.78
N PRO A 288 -6.05 -16.28 19.57
CA PRO A 288 -6.76 -16.49 18.32
C PRO A 288 -7.70 -15.31 18.03
N ASN A 289 -7.98 -15.06 16.75
CA ASN A 289 -8.78 -13.96 16.21
C ASN A 289 -8.18 -12.55 16.32
N LYS A 290 -7.16 -12.34 17.18
CA LYS A 290 -6.53 -11.01 17.35
C LYS A 290 -6.01 -10.42 16.04
N HIS A 291 -5.56 -11.27 15.12
CA HIS A 291 -4.90 -10.89 13.88
C HIS A 291 -5.59 -11.42 12.63
N GLY A 292 -6.93 -11.51 12.66
CA GLY A 292 -7.74 -11.87 11.49
C GLY A 292 -7.74 -13.35 11.11
N LEU A 293 -7.17 -14.22 11.96
CA LEU A 293 -7.17 -15.69 11.79
C LEU A 293 -7.82 -16.36 13.00
N ASN A 294 -8.62 -17.41 12.74
CA ASN A 294 -9.24 -18.20 13.80
C ASN A 294 -8.29 -19.29 14.35
N ALA A 295 -8.69 -19.95 15.43
CA ALA A 295 -7.88 -20.95 16.11
C ALA A 295 -7.56 -22.19 15.25
N GLU A 296 -8.50 -22.62 14.40
CA GLU A 296 -8.34 -23.78 13.50
C GLU A 296 -7.25 -23.50 12.46
N ILE A 297 -7.34 -22.35 11.77
CA ILE A 297 -6.33 -21.90 10.82
C ILE A 297 -4.95 -21.77 11.48
N ILE A 298 -4.88 -21.24 12.71
CA ILE A 298 -3.61 -21.09 13.43
C ILE A 298 -3.00 -22.46 13.75
N ALA A 299 -3.82 -23.46 14.12
CA ALA A 299 -3.34 -24.81 14.38
C ALA A 299 -2.72 -25.43 13.11
N ASP A 300 -3.36 -25.25 11.95
CA ASP A 300 -2.87 -25.78 10.67
C ASP A 300 -1.59 -25.08 10.17
N LEU A 301 -1.44 -23.78 10.47
CA LEU A 301 -0.25 -23.01 10.09
C LEU A 301 0.99 -23.33 10.95
N GLY A 302 0.79 -23.87 12.14
CA GLY A 302 1.87 -24.18 13.08
C GLY A 302 2.49 -22.94 13.71
N SER A 303 3.81 -22.97 13.94
CA SER A 303 4.50 -21.89 14.64
C SER A 303 4.76 -20.67 13.73
N PRO A 304 4.39 -19.46 14.15
CA PRO A 304 4.60 -18.25 13.34
C PRO A 304 6.09 -17.90 13.25
N ARG A 305 6.51 -17.43 12.08
CA ARG A 305 7.81 -16.78 11.89
C ARG A 305 7.63 -15.26 11.89
N ARG A 306 8.61 -14.52 12.41
CA ARG A 306 8.58 -13.05 12.40
C ARG A 306 8.58 -12.54 10.95
N VAL A 307 7.78 -11.52 10.71
CA VAL A 307 7.60 -10.89 9.40
C VAL A 307 7.99 -9.41 9.46
N THR A 308 8.22 -8.80 8.30
CA THR A 308 8.49 -7.37 8.20
C THR A 308 7.64 -6.72 7.11
N TYR A 309 7.06 -5.56 7.41
CA TYR A 309 6.34 -4.72 6.47
C TYR A 309 6.85 -3.29 6.55
N SER A 310 7.50 -2.82 5.50
CA SER A 310 7.93 -1.43 5.37
C SER A 310 7.95 -1.06 3.89
N ASP A 311 7.64 0.21 3.61
CA ASP A 311 7.72 0.79 2.27
C ASP A 311 6.91 -0.02 1.22
N GLY A 312 5.79 -0.61 1.66
CA GLY A 312 4.90 -1.41 0.83
C GLY A 312 5.32 -2.87 0.66
N ILE A 313 6.48 -3.28 1.17
CA ILE A 313 7.04 -4.61 0.98
C ILE A 313 6.82 -5.47 2.23
N TYR A 314 5.97 -6.49 2.09
CA TYR A 314 5.67 -7.48 3.10
C TYR A 314 6.46 -8.77 2.90
N MET A 315 7.42 -9.02 3.80
CA MET A 315 8.29 -10.20 3.80
C MET A 315 7.79 -11.23 4.80
N THR A 316 7.37 -12.38 4.27
CA THR A 316 6.61 -13.38 5.03
C THR A 316 7.43 -14.60 5.44
N ALA A 317 8.69 -14.73 5.03
CA ALA A 317 9.57 -15.84 5.35
C ALA A 317 8.93 -17.22 5.05
N GLY A 318 8.43 -17.39 3.82
CA GLY A 318 7.83 -18.62 3.30
C GLY A 318 6.48 -18.98 3.91
N GLN A 319 5.86 -18.09 4.69
CA GLN A 319 4.54 -18.34 5.29
C GLN A 319 3.41 -18.21 4.25
N HIS A 320 2.23 -18.72 4.59
CA HIS A 320 1.08 -18.79 3.68
C HIS A 320 0.56 -17.39 3.28
N LYS A 321 0.84 -16.95 2.04
CA LYS A 321 0.55 -15.59 1.55
C LYS A 321 -0.88 -15.08 1.82
N GLY A 322 -1.92 -15.89 1.57
CA GLY A 322 -3.31 -15.49 1.84
C GLY A 322 -3.59 -15.12 3.29
N TYR A 323 -3.25 -16.01 4.23
CA TYR A 323 -3.37 -15.72 5.66
C TYR A 323 -2.40 -14.64 6.15
N MET A 324 -1.20 -14.53 5.57
CA MET A 324 -0.30 -13.42 5.87
C MET A 324 -0.94 -12.09 5.48
N LEU A 325 -1.54 -11.98 4.30
CA LEU A 325 -2.28 -10.80 3.89
C LEU A 325 -3.41 -10.47 4.88
N LYS A 326 -4.20 -11.45 5.31
CA LYS A 326 -5.22 -11.25 6.36
C LYS A 326 -4.63 -10.68 7.65
N THR A 327 -3.48 -11.19 8.09
CA THR A 327 -2.81 -10.69 9.29
C THR A 327 -2.31 -9.24 9.15
N LEU A 328 -1.90 -8.83 7.94
CA LEU A 328 -1.51 -7.45 7.64
C LEU A 328 -2.74 -6.55 7.61
N LEU A 329 -3.82 -6.97 6.95
CA LEU A 329 -5.08 -6.23 6.89
C LEU A 329 -5.68 -6.00 8.27
N ALA A 330 -5.61 -6.98 9.17
CA ALA A 330 -6.06 -6.84 10.55
C ALA A 330 -5.27 -5.80 11.36
N ARG A 331 -4.06 -5.44 10.92
CA ARG A 331 -3.20 -4.40 11.51
C ARG A 331 -3.31 -3.05 10.83
N SER A 332 -4.03 -3.00 9.71
CA SER A 332 -4.13 -1.81 8.89
C SER A 332 -5.05 -0.76 9.48
N THR A 333 -4.69 0.49 9.23
CA THR A 333 -5.51 1.66 9.50
C THR A 333 -5.93 2.31 8.21
N LYS A 334 -7.19 2.74 8.11
CA LYS A 334 -7.45 3.95 7.32
C LYS A 334 -7.08 5.11 8.23
N ALA A 335 -5.93 5.74 7.99
CA ALA A 335 -5.59 6.99 8.67
C ALA A 335 -6.55 8.09 8.23
N PHE A 336 -7.75 8.09 8.81
CA PHE A 336 -8.64 9.20 9.10
C PHE A 336 -9.75 8.61 9.99
N VAL A 337 -9.56 8.73 11.31
CA VAL A 337 -10.55 8.49 12.39
C VAL A 337 -10.88 7.01 12.70
N ASP A 338 -10.30 6.52 13.80
CA ASP A 338 -10.82 5.53 14.76
C ASP A 338 -11.46 4.21 14.26
N LYS A 339 -11.15 3.75 13.05
CA LYS A 339 -11.56 2.42 12.58
C LYS A 339 -10.36 1.53 12.19
N PRO A 340 -10.08 0.45 12.94
CA PRO A 340 -9.21 -0.62 12.46
C PRO A 340 -9.88 -1.35 11.28
N PHE A 341 -9.06 -1.88 10.38
CA PHE A 341 -9.36 -2.40 9.04
C PHE A 341 -9.52 -1.33 7.96
N ALA A 342 -8.51 -1.26 7.07
CA ALA A 342 -8.78 -0.92 5.69
C ALA A 342 -9.83 -1.91 5.14
N ASN A 343 -11.09 -1.48 5.14
CA ASN A 343 -12.21 -2.26 4.60
C ASN A 343 -12.18 -2.18 3.07
N PHE A 344 -11.16 -2.79 2.48
CA PHE A 344 -11.09 -2.97 1.04
C PHE A 344 -12.33 -3.75 0.58
N LYS A 345 -12.94 -3.27 -0.50
CA LYS A 345 -14.08 -3.93 -1.15
C LYS A 345 -13.63 -4.88 -2.23
N ALA A 346 -12.42 -4.67 -2.76
CA ALA A 346 -11.83 -5.59 -3.71
C ALA A 346 -10.31 -5.76 -3.51
N ILE A 347 -9.82 -6.95 -3.84
CA ILE A 347 -8.41 -7.30 -3.90
C ILE A 347 -8.11 -7.82 -5.31
N VAL A 348 -7.03 -7.30 -5.91
CA VAL A 348 -6.38 -7.88 -7.08
C VAL A 348 -5.05 -8.45 -6.62
N PHE A 349 -4.87 -9.77 -6.70
CA PHE A 349 -3.64 -10.45 -6.32
C PHE A 349 -2.96 -11.03 -7.57
N VAL A 350 -1.64 -10.86 -7.66
CA VAL A 350 -0.82 -11.33 -8.78
C VAL A 350 0.38 -12.09 -8.26
N ASP A 351 0.60 -13.29 -8.78
CA ASP A 351 1.70 -14.19 -8.39
C ASP A 351 2.00 -15.13 -9.57
N ASP A 352 3.24 -15.56 -9.75
CA ASP A 352 3.62 -16.45 -10.85
C ASP A 352 3.28 -17.93 -10.57
N HIS A 353 3.10 -18.29 -9.30
CA HIS A 353 2.82 -19.64 -8.87
C HIS A 353 1.33 -19.91 -8.63
N LEU A 354 0.78 -20.90 -9.35
CA LEU A 354 -0.62 -21.34 -9.19
C LEU A 354 -0.97 -21.70 -7.73
N LYS A 355 -0.05 -22.33 -6.99
CA LYS A 355 -0.27 -22.66 -5.57
C LYS A 355 -0.60 -21.44 -4.71
N HIS A 356 -0.04 -20.26 -5.03
CA HIS A 356 -0.28 -19.03 -4.27
C HIS A 356 -1.60 -18.39 -4.66
N ILE A 357 -2.00 -18.52 -5.92
CA ILE A 357 -3.31 -18.13 -6.45
C ILE A 357 -4.43 -18.92 -5.75
N ASP A 358 -4.33 -20.24 -5.74
CA ASP A 358 -5.33 -21.12 -5.10
C ASP A 358 -5.42 -20.83 -3.60
N ARG A 359 -4.27 -20.75 -2.92
CA ARG A 359 -4.19 -20.42 -1.49
C ARG A 359 -4.77 -19.04 -1.15
N MET A 360 -4.68 -18.07 -2.06
CA MET A 360 -5.28 -16.76 -1.88
C MET A 360 -6.82 -16.84 -1.99
N GLN A 361 -7.34 -17.57 -2.98
CA GLN A 361 -8.77 -17.83 -3.12
C GLN A 361 -9.33 -18.54 -1.88
N ASP A 362 -8.68 -19.62 -1.43
CA ASP A 362 -9.09 -20.39 -0.27
C ASP A 362 -9.10 -19.52 1.00
N ALA A 363 -8.04 -18.75 1.22
CA ALA A 363 -7.93 -17.88 2.38
C ALA A 363 -9.08 -16.87 2.46
N PHE A 364 -9.64 -16.43 1.33
CA PHE A 364 -10.70 -15.41 1.25
C PHE A 364 -12.08 -15.96 0.84
N ALA A 365 -12.25 -17.29 0.74
CA ALA A 365 -13.47 -17.91 0.24
C ALA A 365 -14.73 -17.48 1.01
N GLY A 366 -14.62 -17.28 2.32
CA GLY A 366 -15.72 -16.84 3.19
C GLY A 366 -15.89 -15.33 3.36
N ASP A 367 -15.04 -14.50 2.76
CA ASP A 367 -15.08 -13.04 2.93
C ASP A 367 -16.01 -12.35 1.92
N SER A 368 -16.59 -11.21 2.27
CA SER A 368 -17.43 -10.42 1.36
C SER A 368 -16.65 -9.54 0.38
N ILE A 369 -15.32 -9.68 0.32
CA ILE A 369 -14.42 -8.89 -0.53
C ILE A 369 -14.46 -9.47 -1.94
N ASP A 370 -14.60 -8.65 -2.98
CA ASP A 370 -14.41 -9.09 -4.37
C ASP A 370 -12.92 -9.46 -4.58
N LEU A 371 -12.65 -10.66 -5.08
CA LEU A 371 -11.28 -11.15 -5.24
C LEU A 371 -11.03 -11.57 -6.69
N ALA A 372 -10.02 -10.95 -7.29
CA ALA A 372 -9.44 -11.39 -8.54
C ALA A 372 -7.98 -11.81 -8.33
N THR A 373 -7.64 -13.02 -8.73
CA THR A 373 -6.28 -13.56 -8.63
C THR A 373 -5.74 -13.90 -10.01
N PHE A 374 -4.55 -13.40 -10.34
CA PHE A 374 -3.90 -13.61 -11.62
C PHE A 374 -2.61 -14.40 -11.45
N ARG A 375 -2.59 -15.59 -12.04
CA ARG A 375 -1.37 -16.36 -12.24
C ARG A 375 -0.57 -15.72 -13.37
N TYR A 376 0.48 -14.98 -13.06
CA TYR A 376 1.26 -14.25 -14.05
C TYR A 376 2.33 -15.14 -14.67
N SER A 377 2.11 -15.57 -15.90
CA SER A 377 2.85 -16.66 -16.54
C SER A 377 3.98 -16.19 -17.46
N ARG A 378 4.49 -14.97 -17.25
CA ARG A 378 5.48 -14.35 -18.16
C ARG A 378 6.82 -15.11 -18.14
N GLU A 379 7.24 -15.56 -16.96
CA GLU A 379 8.50 -16.27 -16.74
C GLU A 379 8.42 -17.78 -16.99
N ASP A 380 7.23 -18.34 -17.32
CA ASP A 380 7.02 -19.76 -17.53
C ASP A 380 8.03 -20.39 -18.46
N ARG A 381 8.33 -19.72 -19.58
CA ARG A 381 9.26 -20.23 -20.57
C ARG A 381 10.68 -20.37 -20.00
N ASN A 382 11.10 -19.44 -19.14
CA ASN A 382 12.40 -19.46 -18.49
C ASN A 382 12.45 -20.55 -17.40
N VAL A 383 11.39 -20.65 -16.59
CA VAL A 383 11.21 -21.72 -15.60
C VAL A 383 11.24 -23.09 -16.27
N ASP A 384 10.48 -23.29 -17.35
CA ASP A 384 10.44 -24.53 -18.12
C ASP A 384 11.79 -24.89 -18.72
N LYS A 385 12.47 -23.90 -19.31
CA LYS A 385 13.81 -24.08 -19.89
C LYS A 385 14.79 -24.54 -18.80
N PHE A 386 14.77 -23.91 -17.63
CA PHE A 386 15.60 -24.32 -16.51
C PHE A 386 15.26 -25.74 -16.08
N ASN A 387 13.98 -26.05 -15.84
CA ASN A 387 13.52 -27.36 -15.38
C ASN A 387 13.93 -28.49 -16.33
N LYS A 388 13.84 -28.26 -17.64
CA LYS A 388 14.22 -29.23 -18.69
C LYS A 388 15.73 -29.30 -18.96
N SER A 389 16.52 -28.36 -18.45
CA SER A 389 17.99 -28.35 -18.65
C SER A 389 18.69 -29.43 -17.82
N THR A 390 19.94 -29.74 -18.20
CA THR A 390 20.80 -30.66 -17.45
C THR A 390 21.38 -30.09 -16.16
N LYS A 391 21.11 -28.81 -15.84
CA LYS A 391 21.67 -28.07 -14.69
C LYS A 391 23.20 -27.88 -14.70
N ASN A 392 23.93 -28.48 -15.65
CA ASN A 392 25.39 -28.36 -15.76
C ASN A 392 25.90 -26.90 -15.80
N HIS A 393 25.12 -25.96 -16.36
CA HIS A 393 25.51 -24.55 -16.42
C HIS A 393 25.49 -23.90 -15.03
N VAL A 394 24.41 -24.10 -14.25
CA VAL A 394 24.34 -23.54 -12.88
C VAL A 394 25.31 -24.22 -11.91
N ILE A 395 25.61 -25.50 -12.11
CA ILE A 395 26.65 -26.21 -11.36
C ILE A 395 28.02 -25.57 -11.63
N ARG A 396 28.37 -25.39 -12.90
CA ARG A 396 29.64 -24.75 -13.30
C ARG A 396 29.73 -23.31 -12.79
N ASP A 397 28.67 -22.53 -12.92
CA ASP A 397 28.64 -21.13 -12.47
C ASP A 397 28.85 -21.05 -10.95
N TRP A 398 28.24 -21.97 -10.19
CA TRP A 398 28.46 -22.07 -8.75
C TRP A 398 29.89 -22.47 -8.41
N GLU A 399 30.46 -23.48 -9.08
CA GLU A 399 31.85 -23.92 -8.85
C GLU A 399 32.85 -22.80 -9.09
N LEU A 400 32.67 -22.03 -10.17
CA LEU A 400 33.49 -20.87 -10.50
C LEU A 400 33.40 -19.79 -9.41
N LEU A 401 32.19 -19.43 -9.01
CA LEU A 401 31.96 -18.43 -7.95
C LEU A 401 32.54 -18.90 -6.61
N ASN A 402 32.28 -20.13 -6.20
CA ASN A 402 32.76 -20.70 -4.95
C ASN A 402 34.30 -20.79 -4.91
N SER A 403 34.92 -21.15 -6.04
CA SER A 403 36.39 -21.13 -6.18
C SER A 403 36.96 -19.73 -6.02
N PHE A 404 36.33 -18.74 -6.64
CA PHE A 404 36.71 -17.33 -6.48
C PHE A 404 36.58 -16.87 -5.03
N ILE A 405 35.44 -17.15 -4.38
CA ILE A 405 35.18 -16.79 -2.97
C ILE A 405 36.26 -17.39 -2.06
N LYS A 406 36.57 -18.69 -2.22
CA LYS A 406 37.62 -19.36 -1.44
C LYS A 406 38.99 -18.72 -1.66
N THR A 407 39.29 -18.29 -2.88
CA THR A 407 40.58 -17.67 -3.20
C THR A 407 40.68 -16.24 -2.65
N ALA A 408 39.58 -15.48 -2.68
CA ALA A 408 39.55 -14.07 -2.32
C ALA A 408 39.37 -13.83 -0.81
N LEU A 409 38.61 -14.69 -0.12
CA LEU A 409 38.24 -14.49 1.29
C LEU A 409 39.00 -15.38 2.29
N VAL A 410 39.71 -16.41 1.82
CA VAL A 410 40.53 -17.30 2.69
C VAL A 410 42.01 -16.88 2.65
N LYS A 411 42.27 -15.58 2.52
CA LYS A 411 43.61 -15.00 2.71
C LYS A 411 43.72 -14.25 4.03
#